data_AF-A0A0A9HGE3-F1
#
_entry.id   AF-A0A0A9HGE3-F1
#
_cell.length_a   1.000
_cell.length_b   1.000
_cell.length_c   1.000
_cell.angle_alpha   90.00
_cell.angle_beta   90.00
_cell.angle_gamma   90.00
#
_symmetry.space_group_name_H-M   'P 1'
#
loop_
_entity.id
_entity.type
_entity.pdbx_description
1 polymer ?
#
loop_
_entity_poly.entity_id
_entity_poly.type
_entity_poly.pdbx_seq_one_letter_code
_entity_poly.pdbx_strand_id
1 'polypeptide(L)'
;MYILEPTLEMLQTEAALQNALIATPTQSSLTMPVINDIYTLIETKCGRENKPTSITSFPPDFILRFATATQKNNVQSHGPLEGPYFTLSLQQWTKHYQSNTVP
;
A
#
# COMPACT_ATOMS: atom_id res chain seq x y z
N MET A 1 -8.02 29.12 20.22
CA MET A 1 -7.86 28.17 19.09
C MET A 1 -6.37 27.92 18.95
N TYR A 2 -5.86 26.78 19.39
CA TYR A 2 -4.45 26.44 19.18
C TYR A 2 -4.35 25.70 17.85
N ILE A 3 -3.74 26.33 16.86
CA ILE A 3 -3.33 25.65 15.63
C ILE A 3 -2.09 24.87 16.05
N LEU A 4 -2.22 23.56 16.26
CA LEU A 4 -1.07 22.68 16.43
C LEU A 4 -0.32 22.68 15.10
N GLU A 5 0.83 23.35 15.05
CA GLU A 5 1.72 23.27 13.90
C GLU A 5 2.19 21.81 13.76
N PRO A 6 2.14 21.24 12.55
CA PRO A 6 2.58 19.86 12.35
C PRO A 6 4.07 19.75 12.65
N THR A 7 4.44 18.73 13.43
CA THR A 7 5.85 18.47 13.73
C THR A 7 6.60 18.06 12.46
N LEU A 8 7.92 18.28 12.43
CA LEU A 8 8.77 17.84 11.32
C LEU A 8 8.61 16.35 11.01
N GLU A 9 8.43 15.53 12.04
CA GLU A 9 8.18 14.09 11.91
C GLU A 9 6.85 13.77 11.22
N MET A 10 5.79 14.52 11.51
CA MET A 10 4.50 14.39 10.82
C MET A 10 4.62 14.77 9.34
N LEU A 11 5.32 15.86 9.04
CA LEU A 11 5.56 16.32 7.67
C LEU A 11 6.39 15.31 6.87
N GLN A 12 7.42 14.72 7.49
CA GLN A 12 8.25 13.69 6.86
C GLN A 12 7.47 12.39 6.62
N THR A 13 6.64 11.99 7.57
CA THR A 13 5.79 10.80 7.44
C THR A 13 4.74 11.00 6.34
N GLU A 14 4.13 12.17 6.28
CA GLU A 14 3.17 12.52 5.23
C GLU A 14 3.85 12.51 3.85
N ALA A 15 5.04 13.09 3.72
CA ALA A 15 5.84 13.05 2.50
C ALA A 15 6.18 11.60 2.09
N ALA A 16 6.51 10.74 3.05
CA ALA A 16 6.79 9.32 2.80
C ALA A 16 5.55 8.54 2.33
N LEU A 17 4.34 9.01 2.65
CA LEU A 17 3.08 8.40 2.23
C LEU A 17 2.55 8.93 0.88
N GLN A 18 3.13 10.00 0.33
CA GLN A 18 2.76 10.50 -1.01
C GLN A 18 3.00 9.46 -2.11
N ASN A 19 4.01 8.60 -1.93
CA ASN A 19 4.34 7.50 -2.83
C ASN A 19 3.84 6.15 -2.30
N ALA A 20 2.77 6.14 -1.50
CA ALA A 20 2.21 4.91 -0.95
C ALA A 20 0.94 4.44 -1.69
N LEU A 21 0.77 3.12 -1.75
CA LEU A 21 -0.48 2.46 -2.08
C LEU A 21 -1.00 1.72 -0.86
N ILE A 22 -2.31 1.66 -0.75
CA ILE A 22 -3.02 0.70 0.07
C ILE A 22 -3.28 -0.55 -0.77
N ALA A 23 -2.89 -1.71 -0.23
CA ALA A 23 -3.23 -3.00 -0.77
C ALA A 23 -4.20 -3.70 0.19
N THR A 24 -5.40 -3.99 -0.31
CA THR A 24 -6.47 -4.63 0.46
C THR A 24 -6.71 -6.03 -0.09
N PRO A 25 -6.59 -7.10 0.72
CA PRO A 25 -6.98 -8.44 0.32
C PRO A 25 -8.48 -8.48 0.01
N THR A 26 -8.86 -9.06 -1.14
CA THR A 26 -10.27 -9.25 -1.46
C THR A 26 -10.87 -10.35 -0.58
N GLN A 27 -12.18 -10.28 -0.31
CA GLN A 27 -12.92 -11.26 0.49
C GLN A 27 -12.87 -12.69 -0.08
N SER A 28 -12.56 -12.82 -1.37
CA SER A 28 -12.39 -14.11 -2.07
C SER A 28 -11.05 -14.79 -1.79
N SER A 29 -10.15 -14.13 -1.04
CA SER A 29 -8.82 -14.67 -0.74
C SER A 29 -8.95 -15.91 0.16
N LEU A 30 -8.34 -17.02 -0.28
CA LEU A 30 -8.33 -18.28 0.46
C LEU A 30 -7.50 -18.18 1.75
N THR A 31 -6.49 -17.31 1.73
CA THR A 31 -5.57 -17.08 2.84
C THR A 31 -5.23 -15.61 2.97
N MET A 32 -5.04 -15.12 4.20
CA MET A 32 -4.51 -13.80 4.46
C MET A 32 -3.07 -13.71 3.91
N PRO A 33 -2.76 -12.75 3.02
CA PRO A 33 -1.41 -12.62 2.48
C PRO A 33 -0.43 -12.20 3.58
N VAL A 34 0.77 -12.80 3.58
CA VAL A 34 1.88 -12.31 4.40
C VAL A 34 2.74 -11.32 3.60
N ILE A 35 3.45 -10.45 4.29
CA ILE A 35 4.27 -9.38 3.66
C ILE A 35 5.23 -9.92 2.58
N ASN A 36 5.87 -11.07 2.82
CA ASN A 36 6.77 -11.69 1.84
C ASN A 36 6.06 -12.12 0.55
N ASP A 37 4.82 -12.58 0.65
CA ASP A 37 4.04 -12.97 -0.53
C ASP A 37 3.68 -11.73 -1.36
N ILE A 38 3.37 -10.61 -0.69
CA ILE A 38 3.08 -9.34 -1.36
C ILE A 38 4.32 -8.83 -2.10
N TYR A 39 5.50 -8.89 -1.48
CA TYR A 39 6.76 -8.54 -2.17
C TYR A 39 7.00 -9.42 -3.40
N THR A 40 6.85 -10.73 -3.24
CA THR A 40 7.08 -11.70 -4.31
C THR A 40 6.08 -11.50 -5.45
N LEU A 41 4.81 -11.22 -5.12
CA LEU A 41 3.76 -10.97 -6.09
C LEU A 41 4.05 -9.72 -6.92
N ILE A 42 4.42 -8.60 -6.28
CA ILE A 42 4.77 -7.37 -6.98
C ILE A 42 6.02 -7.57 -7.84
N GLU A 43 7.05 -8.23 -7.31
CA GLU A 43 8.28 -8.52 -8.08
C GLU A 43 8.00 -9.39 -9.31
N THR A 44 7.10 -10.37 -9.19
CA THR A 44 6.73 -11.28 -10.27
C THR A 44 5.83 -10.63 -11.32
N LYS A 45 4.85 -9.82 -10.89
CA LYS A 45 3.83 -9.23 -11.77
C LYS A 45 4.24 -7.88 -12.35
N CYS A 46 4.89 -7.05 -11.55
CA CYS A 46 5.23 -5.68 -11.89
C CYS A 46 6.72 -5.49 -12.16
N GLY A 47 7.57 -6.50 -11.95
CA GLY A 47 9.02 -6.38 -12.13
C GLY A 47 9.75 -5.95 -10.86
N ARG A 48 11.01 -6.37 -10.74
CA ARG A 48 11.84 -6.17 -9.54
C ARG A 48 12.15 -4.70 -9.27
N GLU A 49 12.20 -3.88 -10.31
CA GLU A 49 12.40 -2.44 -10.24
C GLU A 49 11.21 -1.69 -9.63
N ASN A 50 10.03 -2.31 -9.62
CA ASN A 50 8.80 -1.74 -9.04
C ASN A 50 8.50 -2.28 -7.64
N LYS A 51 9.47 -2.93 -6.99
CA LYS A 51 9.34 -3.44 -5.62
C LYS A 51 9.14 -2.29 -4.62
N PRO A 52 8.21 -2.40 -3.66
CA PRO A 52 8.09 -1.44 -2.57
C PRO A 52 9.38 -1.37 -1.75
N THR A 53 9.70 -0.20 -1.21
CA THR A 53 10.81 -0.02 -0.26
C THR A 53 10.46 -0.60 1.10
N SER A 54 9.18 -0.54 1.47
CA SER A 54 8.66 -1.14 2.70
C SER A 54 7.18 -1.45 2.57
N ILE A 55 6.75 -2.48 3.30
CA ILE A 55 5.34 -2.85 3.45
C ILE A 55 5.05 -2.84 4.94
N THR A 56 4.05 -2.05 5.33
CA THR A 56 3.54 -2.02 6.71
C THR A 56 2.18 -2.70 6.73
N SER A 57 1.98 -3.66 7.63
CA SER A 57 0.65 -4.29 7.80
C SER A 57 -0.22 -3.43 8.71
N PHE A 58 -1.45 -3.18 8.28
CA PHE A 58 -2.53 -2.57 9.05
C PHE A 58 -3.80 -3.39 8.81
N PRO A 59 -3.96 -4.56 9.46
CA PRO A 59 -4.96 -5.54 9.07
C PRO A 59 -6.38 -4.95 8.95
N PRO A 60 -7.14 -5.31 7.89
CA PRO A 60 -6.79 -6.28 6.85
C PRO A 60 -5.84 -5.75 5.76
N ASP A 61 -5.54 -4.47 5.79
CA ASP A 61 -4.84 -3.73 4.73
C ASP A 61 -3.31 -3.74 4.90
N PHE A 62 -2.64 -3.36 3.82
CA PHE A 62 -1.19 -3.19 3.78
C PHE A 62 -0.84 -1.86 3.13
N ILE A 63 0.09 -1.13 3.72
CA ILE A 63 0.64 0.10 3.15
C ILE A 63 1.93 -0.24 2.43
N LEU A 64 1.90 -0.16 1.10
CA LEU A 64 3.05 -0.33 0.22
C LEU A 64 3.70 1.03 -0.02
N ARG A 65 4.92 1.23 0.45
CA ARG A 65 5.68 2.47 0.21
C ARG A 65 6.66 2.28 -0.94
N PHE A 66 6.71 3.23 -1.87
CA PHE A 66 7.61 3.21 -3.01
C PHE A 66 8.63 4.35 -2.93
N ALA A 67 9.80 4.16 -3.53
CA ALA A 67 10.83 5.20 -3.55
C ALA A 67 10.42 6.37 -4.45
N THR A 68 9.70 6.08 -5.53
CA THR A 68 9.30 7.07 -6.54
C THR A 68 7.83 6.95 -6.92
N ALA A 69 7.24 8.07 -7.37
CA ALA A 69 5.88 8.08 -7.91
C ALA A 69 5.75 7.18 -9.16
N THR A 70 6.81 7.05 -9.97
CA THR A 70 6.83 6.18 -11.16
C THR A 70 6.61 4.72 -10.78
N GLN A 71 7.34 4.21 -9.78
CA GLN A 71 7.15 2.83 -9.29
C GLN A 71 5.74 2.62 -8.77
N LYS A 72 5.26 3.54 -7.93
CA LYS A 72 3.89 3.51 -7.40
C LYS A 72 2.85 3.45 -8.52
N ASN A 73 2.94 4.35 -9.50
CA ASN A 73 2.00 4.43 -10.62
C ASN A 73 2.05 3.18 -11.51
N ASN A 74 3.25 2.61 -11.72
CA ASN A 74 3.40 1.35 -12.45
C ASN A 74 2.69 0.21 -11.73
N VAL A 75 2.91 0.04 -10.42
CA VAL A 75 2.22 -1.01 -9.65
C VAL A 75 0.70 -0.79 -9.66
N GLN A 76 0.25 0.46 -9.51
CA GLN A 76 -1.17 0.82 -9.55
C GLN A 76 -1.83 0.53 -10.92
N SER A 77 -1.11 0.73 -12.03
CA SER A 77 -1.66 0.53 -13.38
C SER A 77 -1.86 -0.94 -13.75
N HIS A 78 -1.24 -1.88 -13.03
CA HIS A 78 -1.49 -3.32 -13.19
C HIS A 78 -2.87 -3.74 -12.66
N GLY A 79 -3.58 -2.85 -11.97
CA GLY A 79 -4.89 -3.16 -11.40
C GLY A 79 -4.79 -4.08 -10.18
N PRO A 80 -5.83 -4.90 -9.91
CA PRO A 80 -5.77 -5.88 -8.84
C PRO A 80 -4.62 -6.87 -9.08
N LEU A 81 -3.79 -7.11 -8.07
CA LEU A 81 -2.72 -8.08 -8.16
C LEU A 81 -3.25 -9.44 -7.73
N GLU A 82 -3.39 -10.33 -8.71
CA GLU A 82 -3.83 -11.71 -8.50
C GLU A 82 -2.64 -12.61 -8.18
N GLY A 83 -2.59 -13.07 -6.93
CA GLY A 83 -1.68 -14.11 -6.46
C GLY A 83 -2.33 -15.49 -6.48
N PRO A 84 -1.58 -16.55 -6.16
CA PRO A 84 -2.09 -17.93 -6.22
C PRO A 84 -3.22 -18.22 -5.22
N TYR A 85 -3.24 -17.51 -4.08
CA TYR A 85 -4.15 -17.77 -2.96
C TYR A 85 -4.89 -16.53 -2.46
N PHE A 86 -4.60 -15.36 -3.02
CA PHE A 86 -5.17 -14.07 -2.63
C PHE A 86 -5.14 -13.10 -3.79
N THR A 87 -6.03 -12.12 -3.77
CA THR A 87 -6.01 -11.00 -4.70
C THR A 87 -5.92 -9.71 -3.90
N LEU A 88 -5.06 -8.79 -4.32
CA LEU A 88 -4.92 -7.47 -3.71
C LEU A 88 -5.57 -6.42 -4.60
N SER A 89 -6.57 -5.70 -4.09
CA SER A 89 -6.97 -4.44 -4.71
C SER A 89 -5.98 -3.35 -4.30
N LEU A 90 -5.66 -2.47 -5.24
CA LEU A 90 -4.70 -1.39 -5.02
C LEU A 90 -5.41 -0.04 -5.09
N GLN A 91 -5.15 0.81 -4.10
CA GLN A 91 -5.66 2.17 -4.04
C GLN A 91 -4.54 3.13 -3.66
N GLN A 92 -4.58 4.35 -4.19
CA GLN A 92 -3.62 5.37 -3.78
C GLN A 92 -3.89 5.77 -2.32
N TRP A 93 -2.84 5.85 -1.52
CA TRP A 93 -2.97 6.43 -0.18
C TRP A 93 -3.37 7.91 -0.29
N THR A 94 -4.38 8.32 0.47
CA THR A 94 -4.80 9.72 0.57
C THR A 94 -4.93 10.09 2.04
N LYS A 95 -4.87 11.38 2.36
CA LYS A 95 -5.15 11.88 3.73
C LYS A 95 -6.55 11.53 4.23
N HIS A 96 -7.46 11.24 3.31
CA HIS A 96 -8.84 10.83 3.58
C HIS A 96 -9.01 9.31 3.57
N TYR A 97 -7.92 8.54 3.50
CA TYR A 97 -7.98 7.12 3.74
C TYR A 97 -8.33 6.90 5.21
N GLN A 98 -9.62 6.94 5.49
CA GLN A 98 -10.21 6.47 6.71
C GLN A 98 -10.32 4.96 6.54
N SER A 99 -9.68 4.23 7.45
CA SER A 99 -10.03 2.84 7.69
C SER A 99 -11.55 2.81 7.86
N ASN A 100 -12.29 2.36 6.84
CA ASN A 100 -13.70 2.07 6.96
C ASN A 100 -13.83 0.81 7.83
N THR A 101 -13.50 0.93 9.12
CA THR A 101 -14.12 0.12 10.16
C THR A 101 -15.58 0.53 10.17
N VAL A 102 -16.36 -0.12 9.32
CA VAL A 102 -17.81 -0.14 9.43
C VAL A 102 -18.13 -0.76 10.79
N PRO A 103 -18.83 -0.06 11.71
CA PRO A 103 -19.33 -0.68 12.94
C PRO A 103 -20.44 -1.71 12.65
#